data_AF-A0A7J3CSB6-F1
#
_entry.id   AF-A0A7J3CSB6-F1
#
_cell.length_a   1.000
_cell.length_b   1.000
_cell.length_c   1.000
_cell.angle_alpha   90.00
_cell.angle_beta   90.00
_cell.angle_gamma   90.00
#
_symmetry.space_group_name_H-M   'P 1'
#
loop_
_entity.id
_entity.type
_entity.pdbx_description
1 polymer ?
#
loop_
_entity_poly.entity_id
_entity_poly.type
_entity_poly.pdbx_seq_one_letter_code
_entity_poly.pdbx_strand_id
1 'polypeptide(L)'
;MANETLERKIIQLIATDRIEIPISSMSGKLKRIKPKLANAIDLPESEEYTGERVYARIEHEDKEKSRTIREAIEEFAEKYPKHGEVLKGIIAEKRLQKETHLYFGVKDGCRLTAEDYMSVMTDLGFSPATAERLYPELIETSRKLAEKRGRPERSVLIGKCCDDSESN
;
A
#
# COMPACT_ATOMS: atom_id res chain seq x y z
N MET A 1 25.56 5.42 -3.85
CA MET A 1 24.66 6.18 -4.74
C MET A 1 23.30 5.51 -4.96
N ALA A 2 23.18 4.18 -5.12
CA ALA A 2 21.88 3.51 -5.24
C ALA A 2 20.99 3.64 -3.98
N ASN A 3 21.57 3.52 -2.77
CA ASN A 3 20.82 3.55 -1.52
C ASN A 3 20.14 4.90 -1.22
N GLU A 4 20.76 6.03 -1.57
CA GLU A 4 20.15 7.37 -1.40
C GLU A 4 18.92 7.55 -2.30
N THR A 5 18.92 6.93 -3.48
CA THR A 5 17.78 7.01 -4.40
C THR A 5 16.59 6.20 -3.91
N LEU A 6 16.83 5.05 -3.26
CA LEU A 6 15.78 4.20 -2.69
C LEU A 6 15.17 4.82 -1.43
N GLU A 7 16.00 5.36 -0.54
CA GLU A 7 15.54 6.09 0.64
C GLU A 7 14.64 7.26 0.26
N ARG A 8 15.04 8.06 -0.74
CA ARG A 8 14.22 9.17 -1.25
C ARG A 8 12.87 8.70 -1.80
N LYS A 9 12.83 7.59 -2.53
CA LYS A 9 11.55 7.02 -3.03
C LYS A 9 10.62 6.59 -1.90
N ILE A 10 11.17 5.97 -0.85
CA ILE A 10 10.39 5.55 0.32
C ILE A 10 9.90 6.77 1.12
N ILE A 11 10.74 7.80 1.27
CA ILE A 11 10.36 9.09 1.88
C ILE A 11 9.21 9.74 1.11
N GLN A 12 9.29 9.77 -0.22
CA GLN A 12 8.21 10.28 -1.07
C GLN A 12 6.92 9.49 -0.89
N LEU A 13 6.99 8.16 -0.80
CA LEU A 13 5.83 7.31 -0.54
C LEU A 13 5.19 7.61 0.82
N ILE A 14 6.00 7.74 1.88
CA ILE A 14 5.54 8.08 3.23
C ILE A 14 4.91 9.47 3.27
N ALA A 15 5.55 10.46 2.66
CA ALA A 15 5.02 11.82 2.57
C ALA A 15 3.69 11.86 1.79
N THR A 16 3.62 11.14 0.68
CA THR A 16 2.39 10.99 -0.12
C THR A 16 1.27 10.34 0.69
N ASP A 17 1.53 9.27 1.44
CA ASP A 17 0.54 8.63 2.32
C ASP A 17 0.02 9.63 3.37
N ARG A 18 0.92 10.36 4.03
CA ARG A 18 0.58 11.31 5.10
C ARG A 18 -0.25 12.49 4.60
N ILE A 19 -0.03 12.94 3.37
CA ILE A 19 -0.81 14.01 2.72
C ILE A 19 -2.14 13.46 2.18
N GLU A 20 -2.15 12.24 1.65
CA GLU A 20 -3.37 11.62 1.10
C GLU A 20 -4.46 11.46 2.15
N ILE A 21 -4.13 11.00 3.36
CA ILE A 21 -5.15 10.69 4.38
C ILE A 21 -6.05 11.91 4.69
N PRO A 22 -5.51 13.10 5.03
CA PRO A 22 -6.34 14.26 5.32
C PRO A 22 -7.09 14.79 4.09
N ILE A 23 -6.61 14.53 2.87
CA ILE A 23 -7.19 15.03 1.61
C ILE A 23 -7.95 13.90 0.85
N SER A 24 -8.17 12.74 1.49
CA SER A 24 -8.66 11.52 0.83
C SER A 24 -10.06 11.66 0.23
N SER A 25 -10.85 12.62 0.71
CA SER A 25 -12.16 13.00 0.15
C SER A 25 -12.06 13.90 -1.10
N MET A 26 -10.89 14.48 -1.41
CA MET A 26 -10.75 15.57 -2.38
C MET A 26 -9.77 15.30 -3.53
N SER A 27 -8.88 14.30 -3.47
CA SER A 27 -7.92 14.10 -4.57
C SER A 27 -7.80 12.66 -5.08
N GLY A 28 -8.42 12.39 -6.23
CA GLY A 28 -8.19 11.17 -6.99
C GLY A 28 -6.77 11.06 -7.56
N LYS A 29 -6.02 12.18 -7.61
CA LYS A 29 -4.63 12.23 -8.08
C LYS A 29 -3.69 11.52 -7.11
N LEU A 30 -3.78 11.78 -5.80
CA LEU A 30 -2.96 11.11 -4.78
C LEU A 30 -3.21 9.59 -4.74
N LYS A 31 -4.49 9.20 -4.83
CA LYS A 31 -4.91 7.79 -4.86
C LYS A 31 -4.33 7.02 -6.05
N ARG A 32 -4.01 7.68 -7.16
CA ARG A 32 -3.39 7.09 -8.35
C ARG A 32 -1.86 7.14 -8.31
N ILE A 33 -1.27 8.14 -7.67
CA ILE A 33 0.19 8.31 -7.59
C ILE A 33 0.80 7.33 -6.58
N LYS A 34 0.15 7.11 -5.44
CA LYS A 34 0.68 6.25 -4.38
C LYS A 34 0.96 4.80 -4.83
N PRO A 35 0.06 4.08 -5.54
CA PRO A 35 0.39 2.78 -6.09
C PRO A 35 1.55 2.82 -7.10
N LYS A 36 1.66 3.88 -7.91
CA LYS A 36 2.77 4.04 -8.86
C LYS A 36 4.11 4.23 -8.15
N LEU A 37 4.15 5.02 -7.08
CA LEU A 37 5.35 5.20 -6.27
C LEU A 37 5.74 3.90 -5.57
N ALA A 38 4.76 3.19 -5.01
CA ALA A 38 5.00 1.90 -4.37
C ALA A 38 5.53 0.85 -5.35
N ASN A 39 4.98 0.77 -6.56
CA ASN A 39 5.46 -0.15 -7.61
C ASN A 39 6.82 0.23 -8.20
N ALA A 40 7.26 1.48 -8.06
CA ALA A 40 8.55 1.96 -8.54
C ALA A 40 9.69 1.78 -7.51
N ILE A 41 9.37 1.30 -6.31
CA ILE A 41 10.33 0.91 -5.28
C ILE A 41 10.75 -0.52 -5.58
N ASP A 42 11.97 -0.64 -6.08
CA ASP A 42 12.61 -1.92 -6.35
C ASP A 42 13.47 -2.25 -5.13
N LEU A 43 13.01 -3.20 -4.31
CA LEU A 43 13.74 -3.64 -3.12
C LEU A 43 14.83 -4.65 -3.53
N PRO A 44 15.96 -4.69 -2.81
CA PRO A 44 16.97 -5.73 -3.03
C PRO A 44 16.40 -7.14 -2.84
N GLU A 45 17.14 -8.17 -3.28
CA GLU A 45 16.72 -9.59 -3.21
C GLU A 45 16.27 -10.07 -1.81
N SER A 46 16.65 -9.34 -0.75
CA SER A 46 16.20 -9.59 0.62
C SER A 46 14.75 -9.20 0.89
N GLU A 47 14.02 -8.61 -0.07
CA GLU A 47 12.64 -8.09 0.08
C GLU A 47 12.46 -7.07 1.22
N GLU A 48 13.56 -6.65 1.82
CA GLU A 48 13.65 -5.75 2.95
C GLU A 48 14.68 -4.67 2.67
N TYR A 49 14.35 -3.44 3.07
CA TYR A 49 15.22 -2.29 3.03
C TYR A 49 15.19 -1.55 4.36
N THR A 50 16.38 -1.29 4.90
CA THR A 50 16.57 -0.50 6.11
C THR A 50 17.55 0.64 5.81
N GLY A 51 17.03 1.85 5.65
CA GLY A 51 17.81 3.07 5.41
C GLY A 51 18.17 3.80 6.69
N GLU A 52 18.63 5.06 6.59
CA GLU A 52 18.96 5.86 7.78
C GLU A 52 17.71 6.31 8.54
N ARG A 53 16.70 6.81 7.80
CA ARG A 53 15.48 7.39 8.38
C ARG A 53 14.23 6.51 8.20
N VAL A 54 14.24 5.64 7.19
CA VAL A 54 13.06 4.89 6.75
C VAL A 54 13.37 3.41 6.59
N TYR A 55 12.31 2.61 6.55
CA TYR A 55 12.39 1.19 6.26
C TYR A 55 11.20 0.78 5.37
N ALA A 56 11.39 -0.29 4.60
CA ALA A 56 10.36 -0.91 3.79
C ALA A 56 10.57 -2.42 3.72
N ARG A 57 9.49 -3.20 3.67
CA ARG A 57 9.51 -4.66 3.54
C ARG A 57 8.36 -5.12 2.65
N ILE A 58 8.58 -6.15 1.85
CA ILE A 58 7.53 -6.81 1.08
C ILE A 58 7.05 -8.01 1.88
N GLU A 59 5.73 -8.16 1.99
CA GLU A 59 5.12 -9.37 2.52
C GLU A 59 4.05 -9.86 1.53
N HIS A 60 3.98 -11.18 1.40
CA HIS A 60 2.94 -11.85 0.63
C HIS A 60 1.81 -12.26 1.59
N GLU A 61 0.61 -11.72 1.37
CA GLU A 61 -0.58 -12.10 2.11
C GLU A 61 -1.52 -12.91 1.22
N ASP A 62 -1.94 -14.07 1.74
CA ASP A 62 -3.04 -14.83 1.16
C ASP A 62 -4.36 -14.31 1.75
N LYS A 63 -5.10 -13.50 0.97
CA LYS A 63 -6.44 -13.06 1.37
C LYS A 63 -7.53 -13.90 0.70
N GLU A 64 -8.19 -14.75 1.49
CA GLU A 64 -9.43 -15.39 1.06
C GLU A 64 -10.59 -14.38 1.00
N LYS A 65 -11.24 -14.25 -0.17
CA LYS A 65 -12.41 -13.38 -0.32
C LYS A 65 -13.69 -13.99 0.29
N SER A 66 -14.39 -13.15 1.05
CA SER A 66 -15.82 -13.14 1.39
C SER A 66 -16.45 -14.41 2.01
N ARG A 67 -16.80 -14.30 3.31
CA ARG A 67 -17.61 -15.26 4.08
C ARG A 67 -18.87 -15.76 3.34
N THR A 68 -19.61 -14.84 2.70
CA THR A 68 -20.87 -15.15 2.01
C THR A 68 -20.74 -16.07 0.81
N ILE A 69 -19.61 -16.03 0.09
CA ILE A 69 -19.38 -16.92 -1.06
C ILE A 69 -18.97 -18.31 -0.56
N ARG A 70 -18.26 -18.38 0.56
CA ARG A 70 -17.89 -19.66 1.18
C ARG A 70 -19.12 -20.44 1.63
N GLU A 71 -20.07 -19.78 2.30
CA GLU A 71 -21.33 -20.40 2.73
C GLU A 71 -22.12 -20.94 1.53
N ALA A 72 -22.22 -20.17 0.43
CA ALA A 72 -22.88 -20.61 -0.79
C ALA A 72 -22.18 -21.82 -1.47
N ILE A 73 -20.84 -21.92 -1.39
CA ILE A 73 -20.07 -23.06 -1.94
C ILE A 73 -20.21 -24.29 -1.04
N GLU A 74 -20.21 -24.11 0.28
CA GLU A 74 -20.45 -25.20 1.24
C GLU A 74 -21.86 -25.77 1.03
N GLU A 75 -22.89 -24.92 0.93
CA GLU A 75 -24.27 -25.34 0.67
C GLU A 75 -24.42 -26.03 -0.70
N PHE A 76 -23.70 -25.55 -1.73
CA PHE A 76 -23.69 -26.20 -3.05
C PHE A 76 -23.01 -27.57 -3.01
N ALA A 77 -21.91 -27.71 -2.26
CA ALA A 77 -21.19 -28.97 -2.14
C ALA A 77 -21.97 -30.02 -1.34
N GLU A 78 -22.78 -29.60 -0.36
CA GLU A 78 -23.72 -30.49 0.34
C GLU A 78 -24.82 -31.03 -0.59
N LYS A 79 -25.37 -30.17 -1.47
CA LYS A 79 -26.42 -30.56 -2.42
C LYS A 79 -25.89 -31.40 -3.59
N TYR A 80 -24.65 -31.20 -4.01
CA TYR A 80 -24.03 -31.90 -5.14
C TYR A 80 -22.59 -32.34 -4.82
N PRO A 81 -22.38 -33.46 -4.10
CA PRO A 81 -21.07 -33.83 -3.54
C PRO A 81 -19.96 -33.96 -4.59
N LYS A 82 -20.24 -34.68 -5.69
CA LYS A 82 -19.26 -34.92 -6.76
C LYS A 82 -18.86 -33.67 -7.53
N HIS A 83 -19.79 -32.73 -7.73
CA HIS A 83 -19.51 -31.48 -8.44
C HIS A 83 -19.00 -30.38 -7.51
N GLY A 84 -19.37 -30.44 -6.22
CA GLY A 84 -18.89 -29.55 -5.18
C GLY A 84 -17.40 -29.69 -4.91
N GLU A 85 -16.85 -30.91 -4.94
CA GLU A 85 -15.40 -31.11 -4.80
C GLU A 85 -14.62 -30.51 -5.98
N VAL A 86 -15.09 -30.71 -7.21
CA VAL A 86 -14.49 -30.12 -8.42
C VAL A 86 -14.56 -28.59 -8.36
N LEU A 87 -15.72 -28.04 -7.96
CA LEU A 87 -15.89 -26.60 -7.80
C LEU A 87 -14.98 -26.04 -6.70
N LYS A 88 -14.84 -26.74 -5.57
CA LYS A 88 -13.90 -26.36 -4.51
C LYS A 88 -12.45 -26.36 -4.99
N GLY A 89 -12.05 -27.34 -5.80
CA GLY A 89 -10.71 -27.40 -6.42
C GLY A 89 -10.45 -26.21 -7.34
N ILE A 90 -11.36 -25.94 -8.30
CA ILE A 90 -11.25 -24.81 -9.23
C ILE A 90 -11.26 -23.46 -8.49
N ILE A 91 -12.08 -23.35 -7.45
CA ILE A 91 -12.16 -22.12 -6.65
C ILE A 91 -10.91 -21.95 -5.80
N ALA A 92 -10.36 -23.00 -5.18
CA ALA A 92 -9.11 -22.92 -4.42
C ALA A 92 -7.95 -22.50 -5.34
N GLU A 93 -7.88 -23.07 -6.54
CA GLU A 93 -6.90 -22.72 -7.57
C GLU A 93 -7.04 -21.26 -8.03
N LYS A 94 -8.28 -20.79 -8.29
CA LYS A 94 -8.53 -19.38 -8.65
C LYS A 94 -8.47 -18.39 -7.49
N ARG A 95 -8.63 -18.84 -6.25
CA ARG A 95 -8.58 -18.01 -5.03
C ARG A 95 -7.16 -17.81 -4.51
N LEU A 96 -6.17 -18.49 -5.08
CA LEU A 96 -4.75 -18.26 -4.79
C LEU A 96 -4.28 -16.92 -5.39
N GLN A 97 -5.02 -15.84 -5.14
CA GLN A 97 -4.60 -14.49 -5.43
C GLN A 97 -3.60 -14.09 -4.35
N LYS A 98 -2.32 -14.34 -4.61
CA LYS A 98 -1.23 -13.84 -3.77
C LYS A 98 -1.24 -12.32 -3.84
N GLU A 99 -1.64 -11.67 -2.76
CA GLU A 99 -1.51 -10.22 -2.63
C GLU A 99 -0.09 -9.91 -2.18
N THR A 100 0.60 -9.04 -2.89
CA THR A 100 1.93 -8.57 -2.50
C THR A 100 1.79 -7.17 -1.94
N HIS A 101 2.14 -7.01 -0.67
CA HIS A 101 2.04 -5.74 0.07
C HIS A 101 3.44 -5.19 0.34
N LEU A 102 3.63 -3.91 0.04
CA LEU A 102 4.78 -3.15 0.49
C LEU A 102 4.43 -2.47 1.81
N TYR A 103 5.03 -2.94 2.89
CA TYR A 103 5.02 -2.30 4.19
C TYR A 103 6.12 -1.25 4.28
N PHE A 104 5.82 -0.08 4.80
CA PHE A 104 6.77 1.02 4.91
C PHE A 104 6.52 1.86 6.17
N GLY A 105 7.61 2.43 6.69
CA GLY A 105 7.57 3.23 7.89
C GLY A 105 8.80 4.10 8.08
N VAL A 106 8.74 4.90 9.14
CA VAL A 106 9.86 5.75 9.61
C VAL A 106 10.45 5.05 10.82
N LYS A 107 11.78 5.01 10.92
CA LYS A 107 12.46 4.46 12.11
C LYS A 107 12.09 5.25 13.37
N ASP A 108 12.12 4.57 14.51
CA ASP A 108 11.86 5.24 15.79
C ASP A 108 12.84 6.40 16.02
N GLY A 109 12.28 7.53 16.44
CA GLY A 109 13.03 8.78 16.63
C GLY A 109 13.32 9.57 15.35
N CYS A 110 13.11 9.00 14.16
CA CYS A 110 13.31 9.70 12.89
C CYS A 110 12.05 10.46 12.45
N ARG A 111 12.24 11.57 11.73
CA ARG A 111 11.14 12.36 11.14
C ARG A 111 11.50 12.79 9.72
N LEU A 112 10.49 12.82 8.86
CA LEU A 112 10.60 13.48 7.57
C LEU A 112 10.70 14.99 7.77
N THR A 113 11.49 15.64 6.92
CA THR A 113 11.70 17.09 6.94
C THR A 113 10.54 17.81 6.26
N ALA A 114 10.41 19.13 6.51
CA ALA A 114 9.39 19.93 5.82
C ALA A 114 9.60 19.93 4.29
N GLU A 115 10.86 19.95 3.84
CA GLU A 115 11.24 19.89 2.43
C GLU A 115 10.73 18.62 1.75
N ASP A 116 10.79 17.47 2.43
CA ASP A 116 10.27 16.21 1.91
C ASP A 116 8.77 16.31 1.58
N TYR A 117 7.97 16.96 2.45
CA TYR A 117 6.54 17.17 2.21
C TYR A 117 6.28 18.24 1.16
N MET A 118 7.05 19.33 1.15
CA MET A 118 6.91 20.40 0.18
C MET A 118 7.22 19.93 -1.24
N SER A 119 8.21 19.04 -1.41
CA SER A 119 8.53 18.43 -2.70
C SER A 119 7.32 17.66 -3.26
N VAL A 120 6.70 16.81 -2.42
CA VAL A 120 5.51 16.05 -2.80
C VAL A 120 4.32 16.96 -3.10
N MET A 121 4.10 18.02 -2.31
CA MET A 121 3.03 18.99 -2.60
C MET A 121 3.27 19.72 -3.93
N THR A 122 4.52 20.05 -4.25
CA THR A 122 4.86 20.69 -5.52
C THR A 122 4.59 19.74 -6.70
N ASP A 123 4.98 18.47 -6.59
CA ASP A 123 4.70 17.43 -7.61
C ASP A 123 3.20 17.21 -7.85
N LEU A 124 2.39 17.46 -6.82
CA LEU A 124 0.92 17.41 -6.93
C LEU A 124 0.34 18.61 -7.66
N GLY A 125 1.12 19.68 -7.87
CA GLY A 125 0.72 20.89 -8.56
C GLY A 125 0.36 22.04 -7.63
N PHE A 126 0.66 21.95 -6.33
CA PHE A 126 0.55 23.11 -5.45
C PHE A 126 1.70 24.07 -5.72
N SER A 127 1.42 25.38 -5.71
CA SER A 127 2.49 26.38 -5.74
C SER A 127 3.28 26.35 -4.42
N PRO A 128 4.58 26.71 -4.41
CA PRO A 128 5.41 26.70 -3.20
C PRO A 128 4.77 27.47 -2.03
N ALA A 129 4.23 28.67 -2.31
CA ALA A 129 3.54 29.48 -1.30
C ALA A 129 2.28 28.81 -0.73
N THR A 130 1.57 28.02 -1.54
CA THR A 130 0.39 27.27 -1.07
C THR A 130 0.81 26.05 -0.26
N ALA A 131 1.89 25.38 -0.66
CA ALA A 131 2.44 24.23 0.06
C ALA A 131 2.95 24.63 1.45
N GLU A 132 3.69 25.74 1.57
CA GLU A 132 4.15 26.28 2.86
C GLU A 132 3.00 26.62 3.80
N ARG A 133 1.93 27.21 3.26
CA ARG A 133 0.75 27.57 4.06
C ARG A 133 -0.02 26.35 4.55
N LEU A 134 -0.19 25.33 3.72
CA LEU A 134 -0.98 24.14 4.04
C LEU A 134 -0.20 23.11 4.87
N TYR A 135 1.13 23.14 4.80
CA TYR A 135 2.00 22.18 5.45
C TYR A 135 1.71 21.98 6.96
N PRO A 136 1.63 23.03 7.79
CA PRO A 136 1.43 22.86 9.24
C PRO A 136 0.13 22.11 9.57
N GLU A 137 -0.97 22.49 8.91
CA GLU A 137 -2.30 21.92 9.15
C GLU A 137 -2.39 20.45 8.71
N LEU A 138 -1.79 20.13 7.54
CA LEU A 138 -1.79 18.78 7.00
C LEU A 138 -1.01 17.82 7.91
N ILE A 139 0.15 18.24 8.41
CA ILE A 139 0.97 17.41 9.29
C ILE A 139 0.32 17.21 10.66
N GLU A 140 -0.28 18.26 11.22
CA GLU A 140 -0.98 18.14 12.49
C GLU A 140 -2.16 17.15 12.38
N THR A 141 -2.94 17.26 11.29
CA THR A 141 -4.05 16.37 11.01
C THR A 141 -3.57 14.93 10.79
N SER A 142 -2.51 14.75 10.00
CA SER A 142 -1.89 13.43 9.79
C SER A 142 -1.41 12.82 11.09
N ARG A 143 -0.84 13.60 12.02
CA ARG A 143 -0.36 13.12 13.32
C ARG A 143 -1.51 12.63 14.19
N LYS A 144 -2.56 13.44 14.33
CA LYS A 144 -3.77 13.08 15.08
C LYS A 144 -4.42 11.80 14.53
N LEU A 145 -4.40 11.60 13.22
CA LEU A 145 -4.92 10.40 12.57
C LEU A 145 -4.03 9.16 12.76
N ALA A 146 -2.70 9.34 12.81
CA ALA A 146 -1.77 8.27 13.10
C ALA A 146 -1.90 7.80 14.56
N GLU A 147 -1.96 8.72 15.51
CA GLU A 147 -2.15 8.43 16.95
C GLU A 147 -3.45 7.62 17.18
N LYS A 148 -4.55 7.98 16.52
CA LYS A 148 -5.82 7.24 16.60
C LYS A 148 -5.75 5.80 16.09
N ARG A 149 -4.85 5.49 15.14
CA ARG A 149 -4.75 4.16 14.53
C ARG A 149 -3.81 3.22 15.28
N GLY A 150 -2.98 3.74 16.19
CA GLY A 150 -2.09 2.94 17.03
C GLY A 150 -0.98 2.15 16.30
N ARG A 151 -0.80 2.37 14.98
CA ARG A 151 0.24 1.72 14.17
C ARG A 151 1.02 2.76 13.36
N PRO A 152 2.36 2.87 13.55
CA PRO A 152 3.19 3.79 12.77
C PRO A 152 3.46 3.27 11.35
N GLU A 153 3.45 1.94 11.17
CA GLU A 153 3.67 1.26 9.89
C GLU A 153 2.42 1.28 9.00
N ARG A 154 2.64 1.33 7.69
CA ARG A 154 1.61 1.41 6.66
C ARG A 154 1.90 0.39 5.57
N SER A 155 0.87 -0.07 4.88
CA SER A 155 1.02 -0.95 3.73
C SER A 155 0.31 -0.41 2.49
N VAL A 156 0.89 -0.73 1.33
CA VAL A 156 0.28 -0.52 0.01
C VAL A 156 0.38 -1.81 -0.78
N LEU A 157 -0.74 -2.19 -1.40
CA LEU A 157 -0.79 -3.30 -2.33
C LEU A 157 -0.01 -2.93 -3.61
N ILE A 158 1.06 -3.67 -3.90
CA ILE A 158 1.92 -3.47 -5.07
C ILE A 158 1.71 -4.53 -6.15
N GLY A 159 1.21 -5.70 -5.77
CA GLY A 159 0.98 -6.81 -6.71
C GLY A 159 -0.29 -7.58 -6.40
N LYS A 160 -0.99 -7.99 -7.46
CA LYS A 160 -1.96 -9.07 -7.42
C LYS A 160 -1.50 -10.08 -8.46
N CYS A 161 -1.04 -11.26 -8.03
CA CYS A 161 -1.00 -12.39 -8.96
C CYS A 161 -2.43 -12.86 -9.15
N CYS A 162 -3.08 -12.39 -10.20
CA CYS A 162 -3.99 -13.26 -10.91
C CYS A 162 -3.08 -14.06 -11.83
N ASP A 163 -2.94 -15.37 -11.63
CA ASP A 163 -2.58 -16.23 -12.74
C ASP A 163 -3.77 -16.19 -13.70
N ASP A 164 -3.81 -15.14 -14.52
CA ASP A 164 -4.59 -15.14 -15.75
C ASP A 164 -3.90 -16.16 -16.64
N SER A 165 -4.31 -17.41 -16.46
CA SER A 165 -4.17 -18.43 -17.47
C SER A 165 -4.97 -17.95 -18.69
N GLU A 166 -4.33 -17.11 -19.50
CA GLU A 166 -4.62 -16.96 -20.91
C GLU A 166 -4.41 -18.34 -21.55
N SER A 167 -5.43 -19.18 -21.42
CA SER A 167 -5.67 -20.29 -22.32
C SER A 167 -6.59 -19.77 -23.41
N ASN A 168 -6.01 -19.33 -24.53
CA ASN A 168 -6.47 -19.59 -25.90
C ASN A 168 -5.48 -19.03 -26.93
#